data_AF-A0A290MP56-F1
#
_entry.id   AF-A0A290MP56-F1
#
_cell.length_a   1.000
_cell.length_b   1.000
_cell.length_c   1.000
_cell.angle_alpha   90.00
_cell.angle_beta   90.00
_cell.angle_gamma   90.00
#
_symmetry.space_group_name_H-M   'P 1'
#
loop_
_entity.id
_entity.type
_entity.pdbx_description
1 polymer ?
#
loop_
_entity_poly.entity_id
_entity_poly.type
_entity_poly.pdbx_seq_one_letter_code
_entity_poly.pdbx_strand_id
1 'polypeptide(L)'
;MPPSDPTTVFIHSGWRCSSTYVWHRFRASPGVRAYYEPFHEQLARVTAETINAQTPDNSGLRHPGGETPYLREFDVVLDPAGGVRGFDPGFALDRFWIEPEASDLEQQVYVEGLVAAARERGEVPVLACCRTLGRAGWLKRRFDGFHIVLIRDPVQQWLSFYSLRRRPRPTYFELCHYVLLSEMEGCGDVSVALLGEGFEGARPLTDRIAAVRARLKRAPASVSFQAFLAVWLQSYLKALPHADLVVDVDRLARDQAYARRIETAIEDGCGLRPDFLDCRAPAPHPVSPPVAWRKAARAVVDLMNLHEAIIGPQAPPILFRKLAPAFAALTPAPVGGAARLREAMGALVGGASVARAPSKAYAATARMDGSRR
;
A
#
# COMPACT_ATOMS: atom_id res chain seq x y z
N MET A 1 -3.84 40.69 0.96
CA MET A 1 -2.86 39.77 1.58
C MET A 1 -1.98 39.22 0.46
N PRO A 2 -0.66 39.14 0.63
CA PRO A 2 0.15 38.32 -0.27
C PRO A 2 -0.39 36.88 -0.24
N PRO A 3 -0.32 36.10 -1.33
CA PRO A 3 -0.68 34.69 -1.26
C PRO A 3 0.21 34.04 -0.19
N SER A 4 -0.42 33.28 0.71
CA SER A 4 0.27 32.39 1.63
C SER A 4 1.29 31.56 0.84
N ASP A 5 2.50 31.39 1.38
CA ASP A 5 3.54 30.58 0.74
C ASP A 5 2.96 29.24 0.24
N PRO A 6 3.34 28.79 -0.96
CA PRO A 6 2.81 27.56 -1.51
C PRO A 6 3.06 26.37 -0.58
N THR A 7 1.97 25.69 -0.24
CA THR A 7 1.92 24.53 0.65
C THR A 7 2.74 23.38 0.08
N THR A 8 3.72 22.87 0.84
CA THR A 8 4.45 21.65 0.48
C THR A 8 3.48 20.47 0.45
N VAL A 9 3.57 19.62 -0.57
CA VAL A 9 2.73 18.42 -0.68
C VAL A 9 3.57 17.17 -0.47
N PHE A 10 3.14 16.32 0.45
CA PHE A 10 3.75 15.01 0.68
C PHE A 10 2.82 13.90 0.21
N ILE A 11 3.33 13.00 -0.63
CA ILE A 11 2.59 11.82 -1.10
C ILE A 11 3.25 10.57 -0.51
N HIS A 12 2.62 10.03 0.51
CA HIS A 12 3.04 8.82 1.20
C HIS A 12 2.40 7.60 0.56
N SER A 13 3.19 6.56 0.33
CA SER A 13 2.69 5.33 -0.30
C SER A 13 3.49 4.12 0.15
N GLY A 14 3.01 2.92 -0.15
CA GLY A 14 3.84 1.72 -0.13
C GLY A 14 4.38 1.40 -1.53
N TRP A 15 5.40 0.53 -1.61
CA TRP A 15 5.86 0.04 -2.91
C TRP A 15 4.71 -0.56 -3.72
N ARG A 16 4.67 -0.26 -5.02
CA ARG A 16 3.63 -0.73 -5.96
C ARG A 16 2.20 -0.26 -5.59
N CYS A 17 2.07 0.90 -4.95
CA CYS A 17 0.79 1.54 -4.60
C CYS A 17 0.43 2.71 -5.56
N SER A 18 0.72 2.56 -6.86
CA SER A 18 0.43 3.58 -7.90
C SER A 18 1.04 4.97 -7.67
N SER A 19 2.03 5.09 -6.78
CA SER A 19 2.68 6.36 -6.43
C SER A 19 3.30 7.07 -7.62
N THR A 20 3.92 6.33 -8.54
CA THR A 20 4.50 6.92 -9.76
C THR A 20 3.45 7.55 -10.67
N TYR A 21 2.26 6.96 -10.77
CA TYR A 21 1.18 7.57 -11.56
C TYR A 21 0.71 8.86 -10.90
N VAL A 22 0.39 8.83 -9.60
CA VAL A 22 -0.08 10.01 -8.87
C VAL A 22 0.98 11.11 -8.91
N TRP A 23 2.23 10.80 -8.59
CA TRP A 23 3.38 11.72 -8.71
C TRP A 23 3.47 12.35 -10.09
N HIS A 24 3.36 11.56 -11.17
CA HIS A 24 3.41 12.06 -12.53
C HIS A 24 2.29 13.07 -12.81
N ARG A 25 1.09 12.88 -12.26
CA ARG A 25 -0.01 13.84 -12.41
C ARG A 25 0.26 15.16 -11.69
N PHE A 26 0.95 15.15 -10.56
CA PHE A 26 1.44 16.37 -9.92
C PHE A 26 2.57 17.02 -10.72
N ARG A 27 3.53 16.22 -11.22
CA ARG A 27 4.65 16.68 -12.05
C ARG A 27 4.20 17.43 -13.30
N ALA A 28 3.07 17.03 -13.87
CA ALA A 28 2.50 17.67 -15.05
C ALA A 28 1.85 19.03 -14.77
N SER A 29 1.63 19.40 -13.49
CA SER A 29 1.04 20.68 -13.12
C SER A 29 2.05 21.83 -13.29
N PRO A 30 1.64 22.98 -13.86
CA PRO A 30 2.51 24.15 -13.96
C PRO A 30 2.99 24.63 -12.58
N GLY A 31 4.24 25.08 -12.51
CA GLY A 31 4.81 25.63 -11.27
C GLY A 31 5.04 24.59 -10.17
N VAL A 32 5.11 23.29 -10.49
CA VAL A 32 5.39 22.23 -9.53
C VAL A 32 6.80 21.68 -9.73
N ARG A 33 7.52 21.48 -8.62
CA ARG A 33 8.72 20.63 -8.57
C ARG A 33 8.39 19.34 -7.83
N ALA A 34 8.19 18.27 -8.59
CA ALA A 34 7.79 16.97 -8.05
C ALA A 34 8.99 16.03 -7.86
N TYR A 35 9.56 15.98 -6.66
CA TYR A 35 10.63 15.03 -6.32
C TYR A 35 10.09 13.60 -6.20
N TYR A 36 10.63 12.70 -7.02
CA TYR A 36 10.29 11.27 -6.99
C TYR A 36 11.25 10.49 -6.09
N GLU A 37 10.69 9.76 -5.13
CA GLU A 37 11.41 8.91 -4.19
C GLU A 37 12.63 9.62 -3.54
N PRO A 38 12.44 10.77 -2.84
CA PRO A 38 13.52 11.52 -2.18
C PRO A 38 14.26 10.73 -1.09
N PHE A 39 13.81 9.53 -0.73
CA PHE A 39 14.51 8.64 0.19
C PHE A 39 15.08 7.40 -0.53
N HIS A 40 15.30 7.44 -1.85
CA HIS A 40 15.89 6.30 -2.56
C HIS A 40 17.42 6.29 -2.40
N GLU A 41 18.00 5.15 -2.03
CA GLU A 41 19.46 5.01 -1.80
C GLU A 41 20.34 5.33 -3.04
N GLN A 42 19.73 5.41 -4.23
CA GLN A 42 20.43 5.76 -5.47
C GLN A 42 20.83 7.23 -5.51
N LEU A 43 20.13 8.08 -4.75
CA LEU A 43 20.40 9.51 -4.68
C LEU A 43 21.77 9.81 -4.08
N ALA A 44 22.39 8.88 -3.37
CA ALA A 44 23.75 9.03 -2.86
C ALA A 44 24.84 9.04 -3.94
N ARG A 45 24.52 8.61 -5.17
CA ARG A 45 25.51 8.42 -6.24
C ARG A 45 25.08 8.99 -7.58
N VAL A 46 23.89 9.59 -7.64
CA VAL A 46 23.33 10.08 -8.89
C VAL A 46 24.14 11.29 -9.38
N THR A 47 24.46 11.31 -10.67
CA THR A 47 25.09 12.44 -11.37
C THR A 47 24.15 12.98 -12.44
N ALA A 48 24.39 14.19 -12.94
CA ALA A 48 23.62 14.78 -14.04
C ALA A 48 23.56 13.85 -15.27
N GLU A 49 24.65 13.16 -15.58
CA GLU A 49 24.69 12.16 -16.65
C GLU A 49 23.73 11.00 -16.37
N THR A 50 23.77 10.42 -15.17
CA THR A 50 22.88 9.30 -14.82
C THR A 50 21.41 9.71 -14.73
N ILE A 51 21.11 10.96 -14.34
CA ILE A 51 19.74 11.49 -14.39
C ILE A 51 19.28 11.52 -15.84
N ASN A 52 20.02 12.17 -16.72
CA ASN A 52 19.66 12.28 -18.14
C ASN A 52 19.48 10.92 -18.82
N ALA A 53 20.22 9.90 -18.37
CA ALA A 53 20.12 8.54 -18.90
C ALA A 53 18.92 7.73 -18.38
N GLN A 54 18.26 8.09 -17.27
CA GLN A 54 17.19 7.28 -16.66
C GLN A 54 15.79 7.82 -16.97
N THR A 55 15.17 7.29 -18.02
CA THR A 55 13.84 7.68 -18.47
C THR A 55 12.79 6.60 -18.19
N PRO A 56 11.50 6.96 -18.17
CA PRO A 56 10.43 5.98 -18.07
C PRO A 56 10.47 4.84 -19.06
N ASP A 57 10.90 5.12 -20.29
CA ASP A 57 10.96 4.13 -21.36
C ASP A 57 12.09 3.11 -21.17
N ASN A 58 13.15 3.45 -20.43
CA ASN A 58 14.32 2.57 -20.25
C ASN A 58 14.45 1.94 -18.86
N SER A 59 13.56 2.26 -17.91
CA SER A 59 13.63 1.72 -16.54
C SER A 59 13.12 0.27 -16.39
N GLY A 60 12.42 -0.26 -17.41
CA GLY A 60 11.84 -1.61 -17.39
C GLY A 60 10.65 -1.79 -16.43
N LEU A 61 10.15 -0.72 -15.79
CA LEU A 61 9.15 -0.79 -14.72
C LEU A 61 7.72 -0.37 -15.12
N ARG A 62 7.45 -0.14 -16.41
CA ARG A 62 6.13 0.29 -16.95
C ARG A 62 5.55 1.54 -16.27
N HIS A 63 6.35 2.57 -15.97
CA HIS A 63 5.79 3.81 -15.42
C HIS A 63 5.48 4.84 -16.53
N PRO A 64 4.51 5.75 -16.31
CA PRO A 64 4.25 6.87 -17.22
C PRO A 64 5.36 7.93 -17.17
N GLY A 65 5.53 8.70 -18.26
CA GLY A 65 6.40 9.90 -18.27
C GLY A 65 7.26 10.13 -19.51
N GLY A 66 7.18 9.27 -20.54
CA GLY A 66 7.88 9.44 -21.81
C GLY A 66 9.39 9.59 -21.64
N GLU A 67 9.97 10.59 -22.30
CA GLU A 67 11.42 10.81 -22.33
C GLU A 67 11.96 11.64 -21.15
N THR A 68 11.11 12.26 -20.32
CA THR A 68 11.60 13.13 -19.24
C THR A 68 12.13 12.29 -18.08
N PRO A 69 13.41 12.43 -17.69
CA PRO A 69 14.00 11.61 -16.65
C PRO A 69 13.26 11.66 -15.31
N TYR A 70 13.19 10.54 -14.57
CA TYR A 70 12.47 10.49 -13.29
C TYR A 70 13.04 11.40 -12.21
N LEU A 71 14.35 11.61 -12.25
CA LEU A 71 15.10 12.31 -11.21
C LEU A 71 15.49 13.73 -11.62
N ARG A 72 14.99 14.23 -12.76
CA ARG A 72 15.32 15.57 -13.28
C ARG A 72 15.15 16.67 -12.24
N GLU A 73 14.16 16.52 -11.35
CA GLU A 73 13.86 17.51 -10.32
C GLU A 73 15.02 17.69 -9.32
N PHE A 74 15.91 16.69 -9.19
CA PHE A 74 17.10 16.75 -8.34
C PHE A 74 18.30 17.46 -8.97
N ASP A 75 18.29 17.79 -10.27
CA ASP A 75 19.43 18.45 -10.94
C ASP A 75 19.90 19.72 -10.22
N VAL A 76 18.95 20.44 -9.62
CA VAL A 76 19.19 21.73 -8.93
C VAL A 76 19.82 21.57 -7.55
N VAL A 77 19.84 20.36 -7.01
CA VAL A 77 20.38 20.00 -5.69
C VAL A 77 21.48 18.94 -5.80
N LEU A 78 22.02 18.68 -6.99
CA LEU A 78 23.17 17.80 -7.14
C LEU A 78 24.42 18.39 -6.49
N ASP A 79 25.19 17.52 -5.87
CA ASP A 79 26.56 17.81 -5.46
C ASP A 79 27.50 17.66 -6.68
N PRO A 80 28.44 18.61 -6.92
CA PRO A 80 29.44 18.46 -7.98
C PRO A 80 30.28 17.18 -7.88
N ALA A 81 30.48 16.63 -6.68
CA ALA A 81 31.17 15.36 -6.45
C ALA A 81 30.29 14.13 -6.72
N GLY A 82 29.00 14.33 -7.01
CA GLY A 82 28.00 13.29 -7.21
C GLY A 82 27.09 13.10 -5.99
N GLY A 83 25.88 12.62 -6.26
CA GLY A 83 24.80 12.49 -5.28
C GLY A 83 23.97 13.76 -5.13
N VAL A 84 22.86 13.63 -4.40
CA VAL A 84 22.04 14.78 -3.99
C VAL A 84 22.63 15.37 -2.71
N ARG A 85 22.82 16.69 -2.70
CA ARG A 85 23.37 17.41 -1.55
C ARG A 85 22.60 17.11 -0.28
N GLY A 86 23.32 16.76 0.79
CA GLY A 86 22.75 16.47 2.09
C GLY A 86 22.03 15.11 2.20
N PHE A 87 21.98 14.30 1.14
CA PHE A 87 21.40 12.97 1.20
C PHE A 87 22.39 11.96 1.82
N ASP A 88 21.96 11.28 2.88
CA ASP A 88 22.67 10.12 3.43
C ASP A 88 22.01 8.80 2.96
N PRO A 89 22.77 7.79 2.50
CA PRO A 89 22.22 6.50 2.10
C PRO A 89 21.34 5.81 3.16
N GLY A 90 21.64 6.05 4.45
CA GLY A 90 20.88 5.56 5.58
C GLY A 90 19.44 6.04 5.57
N PHE A 91 19.16 7.25 5.07
CA PHE A 91 17.79 7.79 5.00
C PHE A 91 16.80 6.87 4.27
N ALA A 92 17.29 5.97 3.42
CA ALA A 92 16.44 5.05 2.68
C ALA A 92 15.57 4.16 3.57
N LEU A 93 16.17 3.42 4.51
CA LEU A 93 15.41 2.57 5.44
C LEU A 93 15.83 2.75 6.91
N ASP A 94 16.94 3.43 7.19
CA ASP A 94 17.31 3.72 8.57
C ASP A 94 16.29 4.67 9.16
N ARG A 95 15.95 4.35 10.41
CA ARG A 95 14.94 5.06 11.17
C ARG A 95 13.64 5.19 10.35
N PHE A 96 13.24 4.15 9.61
CA PHE A 96 11.95 4.17 8.87
C PHE A 96 10.76 4.49 9.77
N TRP A 97 10.82 4.01 11.00
CA TRP A 97 9.81 4.17 12.04
C TRP A 97 10.13 5.38 12.93
N ILE A 98 10.03 6.61 12.42
CA ILE A 98 10.26 7.82 13.24
C ILE A 98 8.98 8.23 13.96
N GLU A 99 9.03 8.30 15.28
CA GLU A 99 7.93 8.89 16.05
C GLU A 99 7.81 10.39 15.77
N PRO A 100 6.59 10.93 15.72
CA PRO A 100 6.40 12.32 15.34
C PRO A 100 7.17 13.36 16.20
N GLU A 101 7.46 13.06 17.46
CA GLU A 101 8.22 13.90 18.39
C GLU A 101 9.74 13.71 18.27
N ALA A 102 10.22 12.63 17.65
CA ALA A 102 11.62 12.26 17.67
C ALA A 102 12.49 13.24 16.86
N SER A 103 13.67 13.58 17.38
CA SER A 103 14.64 14.39 16.64
C SER A 103 15.34 13.57 15.55
N ASP A 104 15.52 14.18 14.37
CA ASP A 104 16.31 13.64 13.26
C ASP A 104 16.78 14.83 12.39
N LEU A 105 17.77 15.57 12.90
CA LEU A 105 18.20 16.84 12.31
C LEU A 105 18.75 16.65 10.89
N GLU A 106 19.45 15.55 10.63
CA GLU A 106 20.08 15.27 9.33
C GLU A 106 19.02 15.10 8.24
N GLN A 107 17.99 14.28 8.47
CA GLN A 107 16.89 14.14 7.52
C GLN A 107 16.06 15.41 7.42
N GLN A 108 15.91 16.16 8.52
CA GLN A 108 15.20 17.43 8.50
C GLN A 108 15.90 18.42 7.55
N VAL A 109 17.19 18.67 7.75
CA VAL A 109 17.99 19.56 6.90
C VAL A 109 17.96 19.12 5.43
N TYR A 110 18.03 17.81 5.17
CA TYR A 110 17.92 17.28 3.82
C TYR A 110 16.60 17.64 3.13
N VAL A 111 15.47 17.38 3.79
CA VAL A 111 14.14 17.67 3.22
C VAL A 111 13.90 19.18 3.14
N GLU A 112 14.37 19.97 4.11
CA GLU A 112 14.35 21.45 4.06
C GLU A 112 15.11 21.95 2.84
N GLY A 113 16.27 21.37 2.51
CA GLY A 113 17.04 21.70 1.32
C GLY A 113 16.30 21.45 0.01
N LEU A 114 15.56 20.35 -0.10
CA LEU A 114 14.71 20.07 -1.28
C LEU A 114 13.57 21.08 -1.39
N VAL A 115 12.89 21.37 -0.27
CA VAL A 115 11.77 22.32 -0.22
C VAL A 115 12.24 23.73 -0.57
N ALA A 116 13.37 24.17 0.00
CA ALA A 116 13.98 25.47 -0.29
C ALA A 116 14.35 25.60 -1.76
N ALA A 117 15.01 24.60 -2.34
CA ALA A 117 15.42 24.62 -3.75
C ALA A 117 14.25 24.74 -4.74
N ALA A 118 13.08 24.16 -4.42
CA ALA A 118 11.86 24.36 -5.20
C ALA A 118 11.31 25.78 -5.03
N ARG A 119 11.23 26.27 -3.79
CA ARG A 119 10.66 27.59 -3.46
C ARG A 119 11.49 28.75 -4.02
N GLU A 120 12.81 28.64 -4.00
CA GLU A 120 13.72 29.63 -4.61
C GLU A 120 13.48 29.81 -6.12
N ARG A 121 12.85 28.82 -6.77
CA ARG A 121 12.45 28.86 -8.18
C ARG A 121 10.99 29.26 -8.40
N GLY A 122 10.27 29.60 -7.32
CA GLY A 122 8.84 29.90 -7.35
C GLY A 122 7.96 28.68 -7.64
N GLU A 123 8.46 27.46 -7.35
CA GLU A 123 7.74 26.21 -7.60
C GLU A 123 7.18 25.62 -6.29
N VAL A 124 6.02 24.96 -6.38
CA VAL A 124 5.42 24.19 -5.28
C VAL A 124 6.16 22.86 -5.12
N PRO A 125 6.78 22.58 -3.95
CA PRO A 125 7.45 21.31 -3.71
C PRO A 125 6.43 20.18 -3.50
N VAL A 126 6.57 19.11 -4.28
CA VAL A 126 5.79 17.87 -4.13
C VAL A 126 6.74 16.70 -3.94
N LEU A 127 6.67 16.00 -2.80
CA LEU A 127 7.56 14.90 -2.46
C LEU A 127 6.77 13.59 -2.43
N ALA A 128 6.98 12.71 -3.41
CA ALA A 128 6.30 11.43 -3.49
C ALA A 128 7.24 10.27 -3.19
N CYS A 129 6.94 9.49 -2.15
CA CYS A 129 7.86 8.43 -1.73
C CYS A 129 7.14 7.21 -1.15
N CYS A 130 7.64 6.02 -1.48
CA CYS A 130 7.19 4.77 -0.89
C CYS A 130 7.86 4.43 0.45
N ARG A 131 8.83 5.24 0.89
CA ARG A 131 9.61 5.04 2.13
C ARG A 131 9.23 5.97 3.27
N THR A 132 8.12 6.70 3.14
CA THR A 132 7.74 7.75 4.10
C THR A 132 6.54 7.42 4.97
N LEU A 133 5.82 6.30 4.74
CA LEU A 133 4.66 5.93 5.56
C LEU A 133 5.00 5.81 7.06
N GLY A 134 6.11 5.14 7.39
CA GLY A 134 6.54 4.95 8.78
C GLY A 134 6.97 6.23 9.52
N ARG A 135 7.20 7.32 8.77
CA ARG A 135 7.64 8.63 9.27
C ARG A 135 6.72 9.79 8.83
N ALA A 136 5.49 9.48 8.41
CA ALA A 136 4.55 10.48 7.90
C ALA A 136 4.17 11.52 8.96
N GLY A 137 3.95 11.09 10.21
CA GLY A 137 3.69 12.01 11.32
C GLY A 137 4.88 12.90 11.68
N TRP A 138 6.10 12.36 11.59
CA TRP A 138 7.33 13.12 11.78
C TRP A 138 7.48 14.22 10.71
N LEU A 139 7.23 13.88 9.44
CA LEU A 139 7.20 14.84 8.34
C LEU A 139 6.13 15.92 8.56
N LYS A 140 4.89 15.53 8.89
CA LYS A 140 3.77 16.46 9.13
C LYS A 140 4.09 17.47 10.22
N ARG A 141 4.70 17.04 11.33
CA ARG A 141 5.05 17.96 12.43
C ARG A 141 6.14 18.97 12.05
N ARG A 142 7.04 18.65 11.11
CA ARG A 142 8.22 19.49 10.81
C ARG A 142 8.05 20.42 9.63
N PHE A 143 7.38 19.94 8.59
CA PHE A 143 7.30 20.66 7.32
C PHE A 143 5.96 21.35 7.11
N ASP A 144 5.01 21.10 8.01
CA ASP A 144 3.59 21.36 7.77
C ASP A 144 3.20 20.81 6.37
N GLY A 145 2.14 21.32 5.77
CA GLY A 145 1.81 21.04 4.38
C GLY A 145 0.64 20.08 4.23
N PHE A 146 0.41 19.64 3.00
CA PHE A 146 -0.71 18.77 2.64
C PHE A 146 -0.22 17.33 2.42
N HIS A 147 -0.68 16.41 3.26
CA HIS A 147 -0.23 15.04 3.34
C HIS A 147 -1.26 14.08 2.75
N ILE A 148 -0.91 13.47 1.64
CA ILE A 148 -1.72 12.50 0.91
C ILE A 148 -1.18 11.10 1.21
N VAL A 149 -2.03 10.20 1.71
CA VAL A 149 -1.71 8.77 1.88
C VAL A 149 -2.39 7.95 0.80
N LEU A 150 -1.60 7.26 -0.02
CA LEU A 150 -2.10 6.32 -1.03
C LEU A 150 -2.23 4.93 -0.44
N ILE A 151 -3.39 4.30 -0.59
CA ILE A 151 -3.65 2.93 -0.11
C ILE A 151 -4.22 2.03 -1.20
N ARG A 152 -3.68 0.81 -1.28
CA ARG A 152 -4.07 -0.23 -2.24
C ARG A 152 -4.48 -1.51 -1.52
N ASP A 153 -5.29 -2.33 -2.18
CA ASP A 153 -5.59 -3.70 -1.78
C ASP A 153 -4.27 -4.46 -1.50
N PRO A 154 -4.07 -4.96 -0.27
CA PRO A 154 -2.80 -5.53 0.14
C PRO A 154 -2.45 -6.78 -0.67
N VAL A 155 -3.43 -7.59 -1.08
CA VAL A 155 -3.19 -8.80 -1.86
C VAL A 155 -2.71 -8.43 -3.27
N GLN A 156 -3.39 -7.51 -3.95
CA GLN A 156 -3.01 -7.05 -5.28
C GLN A 156 -1.68 -6.27 -5.26
N GLN A 157 -1.42 -5.50 -4.20
CA GLN A 157 -0.14 -4.80 -4.01
C GLN A 157 1.01 -5.81 -3.88
N TRP A 158 0.87 -6.82 -3.03
CA TRP A 158 1.85 -7.88 -2.88
C TRP A 158 2.07 -8.67 -4.18
N LEU A 159 0.99 -9.10 -4.83
CA LEU A 159 1.08 -9.79 -6.13
C LEU A 159 1.80 -8.95 -7.19
N SER A 160 1.67 -7.62 -7.14
CA SER A 160 2.30 -6.72 -8.10
C SER A 160 3.82 -6.80 -8.09
N PHE A 161 4.45 -6.93 -6.92
CA PHE A 161 5.90 -7.17 -6.89
C PHE A 161 6.24 -8.65 -6.86
N TYR A 162 5.44 -9.51 -6.22
CA TYR A 162 5.73 -10.94 -6.12
C TYR A 162 5.78 -11.61 -7.50
N SER A 163 4.92 -11.19 -8.43
CA SER A 163 4.92 -11.68 -9.81
C SER A 163 6.18 -11.34 -10.62
N LEU A 164 7.03 -10.42 -10.13
CA LEU A 164 8.30 -10.04 -10.78
C LEU A 164 9.47 -10.95 -10.39
N ARG A 165 9.27 -11.94 -9.50
CA ARG A 165 10.32 -12.89 -9.12
C ARG A 165 10.87 -13.62 -10.35
N ARG A 166 12.19 -13.61 -10.51
CA ARG A 166 12.92 -14.35 -11.56
C ARG A 166 13.73 -15.48 -10.90
N ARG A 167 13.39 -16.74 -11.20
CA ARG A 167 13.83 -17.92 -10.43
C ARG A 167 13.34 -17.77 -8.96
N PRO A 168 13.53 -18.69 -7.99
CA PRO A 168 12.91 -18.55 -6.67
C PRO A 168 13.44 -17.38 -5.82
N ARG A 169 14.17 -16.42 -6.40
CA ARG A 169 14.76 -15.27 -5.72
C ARG A 169 13.71 -14.20 -5.38
N PRO A 170 13.67 -13.70 -4.14
CA PRO A 170 12.86 -12.55 -3.76
C PRO A 170 13.21 -11.31 -4.58
N THR A 171 12.20 -10.51 -4.87
CA THR A 171 12.37 -9.18 -5.44
C THR A 171 13.00 -8.23 -4.43
N TYR A 172 13.54 -7.11 -4.92
CA TYR A 172 14.05 -6.03 -4.07
C TYR A 172 12.99 -5.57 -3.05
N PHE A 173 11.74 -5.41 -3.50
CA PHE A 173 10.62 -5.03 -2.64
C PHE A 173 10.43 -5.99 -1.46
N GLU A 174 10.47 -7.30 -1.70
CA GLU A 174 10.36 -8.29 -0.62
C GLU A 174 11.51 -8.18 0.38
N LEU A 175 12.74 -7.96 -0.12
CA LEU A 175 13.91 -7.80 0.74
C LEU A 175 13.79 -6.56 1.63
N CYS A 176 13.26 -5.44 1.11
CA CYS A 176 12.98 -4.25 1.93
C CYS A 176 11.96 -4.54 3.04
N HIS A 177 10.89 -5.28 2.76
CA HIS A 177 9.91 -5.64 3.80
C HIS A 177 10.52 -6.58 4.85
N TYR A 178 11.43 -7.49 4.49
CA TYR A 178 12.15 -8.30 5.46
C TYR A 178 13.05 -7.46 6.37
N VAL A 179 13.80 -6.52 5.79
CA VAL A 179 14.64 -5.58 6.57
C VAL A 179 13.77 -4.75 7.51
N LEU A 180 12.72 -4.11 6.99
CA LEU A 180 11.83 -3.26 7.79
C LEU A 180 11.13 -4.03 8.93
N LEU A 181 10.70 -5.26 8.68
CA LEU A 181 10.13 -6.11 9.73
C LEU A 181 11.17 -6.47 10.78
N SER A 182 12.40 -6.79 10.36
CA SER A 182 13.48 -7.15 11.29
C SER A 182 13.92 -6.01 12.22
N GLU A 183 13.66 -4.77 11.82
CA GLU A 183 14.06 -3.55 12.54
C GLU A 183 12.87 -2.81 13.16
N MET A 184 11.66 -3.38 13.07
CA MET A 184 10.46 -2.77 13.63
C MET A 184 10.51 -2.86 15.15
N GLU A 185 10.61 -1.70 15.81
CA GLU A 185 10.67 -1.60 17.27
C GLU A 185 9.44 -2.25 17.92
N GLY A 186 9.66 -2.97 19.03
CA GLY A 186 8.61 -3.72 19.73
C GLY A 186 8.10 -4.98 19.01
N CYS A 187 8.61 -5.29 17.81
CA CYS A 187 8.14 -6.42 17.00
C CYS A 187 9.20 -7.53 16.83
N GLY A 188 10.17 -7.64 17.75
CA GLY A 188 11.24 -8.65 17.69
C GLY A 188 10.71 -10.08 17.60
N ASP A 189 9.79 -10.46 18.48
CA ASP A 189 9.18 -11.81 18.49
C ASP A 189 8.33 -12.06 17.23
N VAL A 190 7.60 -11.05 16.77
CA VAL A 190 6.82 -11.11 15.52
C VAL A 190 7.76 -11.35 14.32
N SER A 191 8.85 -10.61 14.26
CA SER A 191 9.87 -10.74 13.22
C SER A 191 10.48 -12.13 13.22
N VAL A 192 10.93 -12.64 14.37
CA VAL A 192 11.47 -14.00 14.49
C VAL A 192 10.43 -15.05 14.11
N ALA A 193 9.18 -14.90 14.53
CA ALA A 193 8.10 -15.84 14.20
C ALA A 193 7.79 -15.87 12.70
N LEU A 194 7.83 -14.73 12.01
CA LEU A 194 7.49 -14.64 10.58
C LEU A 194 8.68 -14.93 9.65
N LEU A 195 9.89 -14.49 10.03
CA LEU A 195 11.11 -14.65 9.23
C LEU A 195 11.90 -15.91 9.58
N GLY A 196 11.64 -16.50 10.76
CA GLY A 196 12.27 -17.73 11.27
C GLY A 196 13.57 -17.50 12.05
N GLU A 197 14.12 -16.29 12.06
CA GLU A 197 15.28 -15.88 12.85
C GLU A 197 15.37 -14.35 12.96
N GLY A 198 16.22 -13.86 13.87
CA GLY A 198 16.54 -12.44 13.99
C GLY A 198 17.61 -12.00 12.99
N PHE A 199 17.58 -10.73 12.58
CA PHE A 199 18.59 -10.11 11.74
C PHE A 199 19.13 -8.85 12.41
N GLU A 200 20.44 -8.61 12.30
CA GLU A 200 21.09 -7.42 12.86
C GLU A 200 20.95 -6.20 11.93
N GLY A 201 20.54 -5.06 12.49
CA GLY A 201 20.24 -3.82 11.76
C GLY A 201 21.36 -2.79 11.64
N ALA A 202 22.46 -2.89 12.40
CA ALA A 202 23.51 -1.85 12.46
C ALA A 202 24.50 -1.86 11.27
N ARG A 203 24.07 -2.29 10.08
CA ARG A 203 24.91 -2.42 8.88
C ARG A 203 24.39 -1.57 7.72
N PRO A 204 25.24 -1.20 6.75
CA PRO A 204 24.78 -0.58 5.51
C PRO A 204 23.60 -1.34 4.88
N LEU A 205 22.67 -0.63 4.25
CA LEU A 205 21.45 -1.22 3.68
C LEU A 205 21.76 -2.39 2.72
N THR A 206 22.85 -2.29 1.96
CA THR A 206 23.30 -3.35 1.04
C THR A 206 23.58 -4.66 1.77
N ASP A 207 24.18 -4.58 2.96
CA ASP A 207 24.61 -5.74 3.74
C ASP A 207 23.41 -6.38 4.45
N ARG A 208 22.49 -5.54 4.95
CA ARG A 208 21.21 -6.02 5.50
C ARG A 208 20.37 -6.73 4.44
N ILE A 209 20.25 -6.14 3.25
CA ILE A 209 19.58 -6.78 2.11
C ILE A 209 20.28 -8.10 1.73
N ALA A 210 21.62 -8.14 1.73
CA ALA A 210 22.37 -9.35 1.45
C ALA A 210 22.12 -10.44 2.52
N ALA A 211 22.06 -10.06 3.80
CA ALA A 211 21.80 -10.98 4.91
C ALA A 211 20.41 -11.62 4.81
N VAL A 212 19.34 -10.82 4.71
CA VAL A 212 17.98 -11.36 4.55
C VAL A 212 17.84 -12.15 3.26
N ARG A 213 18.52 -11.75 2.17
CA ARG A 213 18.53 -12.52 0.91
C ARG A 213 19.21 -13.87 1.10
N ALA A 214 20.37 -13.93 1.74
CA ALA A 214 21.11 -15.17 1.93
C ALA A 214 20.26 -16.24 2.59
N ARG A 215 19.46 -15.83 3.60
CA ARG A 215 18.55 -16.72 4.32
C ARG A 215 17.25 -16.99 3.61
N LEU A 216 16.57 -15.95 3.12
CA LEU A 216 15.18 -16.02 2.68
C LEU A 216 15.03 -16.18 1.15
N LYS A 217 16.12 -16.37 0.42
CA LYS A 217 16.11 -16.58 -1.05
C LYS A 217 15.25 -17.75 -1.55
N ARG A 218 14.81 -18.65 -0.66
CA ARG A 218 13.92 -19.79 -0.98
C ARG A 218 12.72 -19.87 -0.04
N ALA A 219 12.46 -18.81 0.72
CA ALA A 219 11.32 -18.78 1.62
C ALA A 219 9.99 -18.94 0.83
N PRO A 220 9.00 -19.65 1.40
CA PRO A 220 7.71 -19.83 0.77
C PRO A 220 6.98 -18.49 0.60
N ALA A 221 6.00 -18.45 -0.30
CA ALA A 221 5.20 -17.25 -0.57
C ALA A 221 4.52 -16.68 0.69
N SER A 222 4.20 -17.53 1.67
CA SER A 222 3.61 -17.12 2.94
C SER A 222 4.51 -16.18 3.74
N VAL A 223 5.81 -16.45 3.83
CA VAL A 223 6.76 -15.58 4.54
C VAL A 223 6.80 -14.20 3.90
N SER A 224 6.87 -14.15 2.56
CA SER A 224 6.81 -12.89 1.80
C SER A 224 5.53 -12.11 2.06
N PHE A 225 4.38 -12.77 1.94
CA PHE A 225 3.08 -12.12 2.14
C PHE A 225 2.89 -11.64 3.58
N GLN A 226 3.26 -12.46 4.57
CA GLN A 226 3.11 -12.11 5.99
C GLN A 226 4.05 -10.98 6.39
N ALA A 227 5.31 -10.99 5.94
CA ALA A 227 6.23 -9.89 6.21
C ALA A 227 5.79 -8.58 5.55
N PHE A 228 5.35 -8.66 4.28
CA PHE A 228 4.72 -7.53 3.60
C PHE A 228 3.54 -6.99 4.40
N LEU A 229 2.62 -7.86 4.82
CA LEU A 229 1.39 -7.44 5.49
C LEU A 229 1.66 -6.83 6.87
N ALA A 230 2.62 -7.36 7.62
CA ALA A 230 3.03 -6.80 8.91
C ALA A 230 3.55 -5.37 8.74
N VAL A 231 4.48 -5.15 7.81
CA VAL A 231 5.00 -3.82 7.49
C VAL A 231 3.92 -2.91 6.92
N TRP A 232 3.03 -3.43 6.06
CA TRP A 232 1.90 -2.69 5.48
C TRP A 232 0.98 -2.18 6.60
N LEU A 233 0.54 -3.05 7.51
CA LEU A 233 -0.34 -2.69 8.63
C LEU A 233 0.30 -1.62 9.50
N GLN A 234 1.53 -1.83 9.95
CA GLN A 234 2.23 -0.87 10.80
C GLN A 234 2.42 0.47 10.11
N SER A 235 2.78 0.46 8.83
CA SER A 235 2.98 1.68 8.03
C SER A 235 1.71 2.52 7.94
N TYR A 236 0.55 1.92 7.65
CA TYR A 236 -0.70 2.68 7.56
C TYR A 236 -1.26 3.07 8.92
N LEU A 237 -1.10 2.25 9.95
CA LEU A 237 -1.48 2.64 11.32
C LEU A 237 -0.71 3.87 11.80
N LYS A 238 0.58 3.99 11.43
CA LYS A 238 1.36 5.21 11.69
C LYS A 238 0.99 6.38 10.79
N ALA A 239 0.70 6.15 9.51
CA ALA A 239 0.50 7.24 8.54
C ALA A 239 -0.91 7.86 8.55
N LEU A 240 -1.95 7.04 8.69
CA LEU A 240 -3.35 7.49 8.52
C LEU A 240 -3.79 8.57 9.52
N PRO A 241 -3.37 8.58 10.81
CA PRO A 241 -3.72 9.65 11.73
C PRO A 241 -3.17 11.03 11.34
N HIS A 242 -2.21 11.09 10.41
CA HIS A 242 -1.54 12.31 9.98
C HIS A 242 -1.84 12.69 8.52
N ALA A 243 -2.75 11.96 7.87
CA ALA A 243 -3.15 12.23 6.49
C ALA A 243 -4.21 13.33 6.46
N ASP A 244 -4.02 14.35 5.61
CA ASP A 244 -5.07 15.30 5.26
C ASP A 244 -6.02 14.69 4.21
N LEU A 245 -5.49 13.81 3.36
CA LEU A 245 -6.26 13.09 2.34
C LEU A 245 -5.79 11.65 2.21
N VAL A 246 -6.74 10.71 2.22
CA VAL A 246 -6.47 9.28 1.94
C VAL A 246 -7.05 8.91 0.58
N VAL A 247 -6.19 8.42 -0.32
CA VAL A 247 -6.58 8.02 -1.67
C VAL A 247 -6.53 6.50 -1.79
N ASP A 248 -7.72 5.89 -1.85
CA ASP A 248 -7.91 4.52 -2.32
C ASP A 248 -7.61 4.42 -3.83
N VAL A 249 -6.43 3.92 -4.18
CA VAL A 249 -5.98 3.85 -5.59
C VAL A 249 -6.70 2.78 -6.39
N ASP A 250 -7.34 1.79 -5.74
CA ASP A 250 -8.15 0.79 -6.44
C ASP A 250 -9.46 1.40 -6.94
N ARG A 251 -9.99 2.38 -6.21
CA ARG A 251 -11.17 3.16 -6.62
C ARG A 251 -10.83 4.25 -7.62
N LEU A 252 -9.68 4.90 -7.45
CA LEU A 252 -9.24 6.01 -8.32
C LEU A 252 -9.34 5.65 -9.81
N ALA A 253 -8.98 4.41 -10.15
CA ALA A 253 -8.98 3.93 -11.52
C ALA A 253 -10.33 3.37 -12.03
N ARG A 254 -11.33 3.18 -11.16
CA ARG A 254 -12.59 2.46 -11.47
C ARG A 254 -13.84 3.30 -11.26
N ASP A 255 -13.75 4.38 -10.48
CA ASP A 255 -14.85 5.23 -10.07
C ASP A 255 -14.51 6.68 -10.43
N GLN A 256 -14.98 7.14 -11.60
CA GLN A 256 -14.72 8.50 -12.09
C GLN A 256 -15.29 9.59 -11.17
N ALA A 257 -16.42 9.32 -10.51
CA ALA A 257 -16.97 10.26 -9.55
C ALA A 257 -16.08 10.37 -8.31
N TYR A 258 -15.48 9.26 -7.87
CA TYR A 258 -14.45 9.28 -6.83
C TYR A 258 -13.19 10.01 -7.30
N ALA A 259 -12.70 9.77 -8.51
CA ALA A 259 -11.54 10.49 -9.05
C ALA A 259 -11.73 12.00 -9.00
N ARG A 260 -12.86 12.52 -9.51
CA ARG A 260 -13.19 13.95 -9.45
C ARG A 260 -13.25 14.49 -8.03
N ARG A 261 -13.82 13.74 -7.07
CA ARG A 261 -13.81 14.15 -5.66
C ARG A 261 -12.41 14.25 -5.08
N ILE A 262 -11.50 13.36 -5.49
CA ILE A 262 -10.09 13.42 -5.08
C ILE A 262 -9.39 14.63 -5.71
N GLU A 263 -9.64 14.93 -6.99
CA GLU A 263 -9.12 16.14 -7.65
C GLU A 263 -9.56 17.41 -6.91
N THR A 264 -10.85 17.53 -6.60
CA THR A 264 -11.40 18.66 -5.82
C THR A 264 -10.78 18.74 -4.42
N ALA A 265 -10.63 17.61 -3.72
CA ALA A 265 -10.03 17.62 -2.38
C ALA A 265 -8.55 18.03 -2.38
N ILE A 266 -7.80 17.70 -3.45
CA ILE A 266 -6.41 18.16 -3.60
C ILE A 266 -6.38 19.66 -3.91
N GLU A 267 -7.27 20.13 -4.79
CA GLU A 267 -7.40 21.55 -5.11
C GLU A 267 -7.73 22.39 -3.87
N ASP A 268 -8.73 21.96 -3.09
CA ASP A 268 -9.14 22.64 -1.86
C ASP A 268 -8.03 22.61 -0.80
N GLY A 269 -7.24 21.53 -0.77
CA GLY A 269 -6.21 21.30 0.25
C GLY A 269 -4.87 21.97 -0.02
N CYS A 270 -4.43 22.07 -1.28
CA CYS A 270 -3.12 22.64 -1.63
C CYS A 270 -3.10 23.50 -2.89
N GLY A 271 -4.26 23.78 -3.51
CA GLY A 271 -4.37 24.62 -4.70
C GLY A 271 -3.90 23.96 -6.00
N LEU A 272 -3.39 22.73 -5.96
CA LEU A 272 -2.96 22.00 -7.15
C LEU A 272 -4.11 21.20 -7.76
N ARG A 273 -4.12 21.06 -9.08
CA ARG A 273 -5.18 20.36 -9.84
C ARG A 273 -4.62 19.23 -10.71
N PRO A 274 -4.09 18.15 -10.11
CA PRO A 274 -3.72 16.98 -10.91
C PRO A 274 -4.99 16.39 -11.54
N ASP A 275 -4.94 16.05 -12.83
CA ASP A 275 -6.05 15.39 -13.53
C ASP A 275 -5.88 13.86 -13.45
N PHE A 276 -6.93 13.11 -13.09
CA PHE A 276 -6.93 11.65 -12.98
C PHE A 276 -7.90 10.96 -13.96
N LEU A 277 -8.44 11.67 -14.95
CA LEU A 277 -9.41 11.10 -15.91
C LEU A 277 -8.83 9.94 -16.73
N ASP A 278 -7.51 9.94 -16.94
CA ASP A 278 -6.76 8.90 -17.64
C ASP A 278 -6.36 7.73 -16.73
N CYS A 279 -6.74 7.73 -15.44
CA CYS A 279 -6.37 6.66 -14.53
C CYS A 279 -6.94 5.32 -15.02
N ARG A 280 -6.07 4.32 -15.13
CA ARG A 280 -6.43 2.95 -15.54
C ARG A 280 -5.90 1.96 -14.54
N ALA A 281 -6.76 1.02 -14.13
CA ALA A 281 -6.34 -0.07 -13.27
C ALA A 281 -5.59 -1.07 -14.15
N PRO A 282 -4.41 -1.56 -13.72
CA PRO A 282 -3.83 -2.74 -14.33
C PRO A 282 -4.86 -3.88 -14.27
N ALA A 283 -4.89 -4.71 -15.32
CA ALA A 283 -5.69 -5.93 -15.28
C ALA A 283 -5.34 -6.73 -14.00
N PRO A 284 -6.33 -7.27 -13.29
CA PRO A 284 -6.07 -8.10 -12.12
C PRO A 284 -5.08 -9.21 -12.48
N HIS A 285 -4.17 -9.54 -11.56
CA HIS A 285 -3.27 -10.66 -11.79
C HIS A 285 -4.13 -11.94 -11.96
N PRO A 286 -3.98 -12.68 -13.07
CA PRO A 286 -4.86 -13.80 -13.42
C PRO A 286 -4.66 -15.03 -12.53
N VAL A 287 -3.67 -15.00 -11.65
CA VAL A 287 -3.28 -16.12 -10.80
C VAL A 287 -3.86 -15.92 -9.41
N SER A 288 -4.60 -16.92 -8.92
CA SER A 288 -4.96 -17.01 -7.51
C SER A 288 -3.70 -16.85 -6.65
N PRO A 289 -3.71 -16.03 -5.58
CA PRO A 289 -2.54 -15.86 -4.74
C PRO A 289 -1.96 -17.22 -4.34
N PRO A 290 -0.64 -17.47 -4.47
CA PRO A 290 -0.03 -18.76 -4.14
C PRO A 290 0.11 -18.95 -2.62
N VAL A 291 -0.83 -18.40 -1.85
CA VAL A 291 -0.89 -18.42 -0.40
C VAL A 291 -2.35 -18.42 0.02
N ALA A 292 -2.66 -19.09 1.13
CA ALA A 292 -3.95 -18.98 1.81
C ALA A 292 -4.07 -17.61 2.50
N TRP A 293 -4.13 -16.53 1.70
CA TRP A 293 -3.91 -15.15 2.14
C TRP A 293 -4.87 -14.71 3.25
N ARG A 294 -6.12 -15.21 3.27
CA ARG A 294 -7.06 -14.93 4.36
C ARG A 294 -6.57 -15.46 5.70
N LYS A 295 -6.08 -16.70 5.72
CA LYS A 295 -5.51 -17.33 6.93
C LYS A 295 -4.23 -16.61 7.35
N ALA A 296 -3.37 -16.31 6.39
CA ALA A 296 -2.12 -15.58 6.64
C ALA A 296 -2.38 -14.17 7.18
N ALA A 297 -3.40 -13.47 6.66
CA ALA A 297 -3.76 -12.13 7.12
C ALA A 297 -4.26 -12.13 8.56
N ARG A 298 -5.15 -13.06 8.92
CA ARG A 298 -5.59 -13.22 10.31
C ARG A 298 -4.43 -13.55 11.24
N ALA A 299 -3.56 -14.47 10.84
CA ALA A 299 -2.39 -14.84 11.64
C ALA A 299 -1.46 -13.64 11.91
N VAL A 300 -1.25 -12.75 10.93
CA VAL A 300 -0.46 -11.53 11.14
C VAL A 300 -1.17 -10.57 12.10
N VAL A 301 -2.48 -10.36 11.93
CA VAL A 301 -3.26 -9.48 12.83
C VAL A 301 -3.28 -10.00 14.26
N ASP A 302 -3.44 -11.31 14.44
CA ASP A 302 -3.37 -11.98 15.75
C ASP A 302 -1.97 -11.81 16.37
N LEU A 303 -0.92 -12.13 15.60
CA LEU A 303 0.47 -12.10 16.05
C LEU A 303 0.94 -10.69 16.43
N MET A 304 0.46 -9.67 15.74
CA MET A 304 0.77 -8.26 16.04
C MET A 304 -0.22 -7.61 17.03
N ASN A 305 -1.21 -8.36 17.52
CA ASN A 305 -2.27 -7.86 18.41
C ASN A 305 -3.02 -6.63 17.84
N LEU A 306 -3.37 -6.65 16.55
CA LEU A 306 -3.92 -5.49 15.82
C LEU A 306 -5.44 -5.48 15.69
N HIS A 307 -6.17 -6.33 16.40
CA HIS A 307 -7.64 -6.39 16.30
C HIS A 307 -8.28 -5.04 16.60
N GLU A 308 -7.99 -4.44 17.75
CA GLU A 308 -8.57 -3.15 18.12
C GLU A 308 -8.20 -2.03 17.13
N ALA A 309 -6.97 -2.05 16.62
CA ALA A 309 -6.51 -1.07 15.64
C ALA A 309 -7.19 -1.19 14.26
N ILE A 310 -7.79 -2.36 13.95
CA ILE A 310 -8.42 -2.64 12.65
C ILE A 310 -9.95 -2.61 12.71
N ILE A 311 -10.55 -3.11 13.79
CA ILE A 311 -12.01 -3.22 13.95
C ILE A 311 -12.57 -2.39 15.12
N GLY A 312 -11.71 -1.78 15.93
CA GLY A 312 -12.14 -0.97 17.06
C GLY A 312 -12.81 0.33 16.64
N PRO A 313 -13.43 1.05 17.61
CA PRO A 313 -14.20 2.27 17.33
C PRO A 313 -13.37 3.41 16.74
N GLN A 314 -12.05 3.42 16.99
CA GLN A 314 -11.10 4.41 16.47
C GLN A 314 -10.34 3.91 15.23
N ALA A 315 -10.66 2.71 14.73
CA ALA A 315 -9.95 2.14 13.60
C ALA A 315 -10.24 2.93 12.32
N PRO A 316 -9.21 3.26 11.50
CA PRO A 316 -9.43 3.91 10.21
C PRO A 316 -10.33 3.05 9.32
N PRO A 317 -11.53 3.54 8.89
CA PRO A 317 -12.50 2.70 8.17
C PRO A 317 -11.96 2.09 6.87
N ILE A 318 -10.97 2.75 6.26
CA ILE A 318 -10.33 2.26 5.04
C ILE A 318 -9.50 0.99 5.28
N LEU A 319 -8.83 0.85 6.43
CA LEU A 319 -8.08 -0.36 6.76
C LEU A 319 -9.00 -1.56 6.91
N PHE A 320 -10.08 -1.38 7.68
CA PHE A 320 -11.11 -2.41 7.79
C PHE A 320 -11.63 -2.82 6.41
N ARG A 321 -11.99 -1.86 5.56
CA ARG A 321 -12.51 -2.15 4.21
C ARG A 321 -11.53 -2.96 3.37
N LYS A 322 -10.23 -2.66 3.43
CA LYS A 322 -9.17 -3.38 2.69
C LYS A 322 -8.96 -4.80 3.22
N LEU A 323 -9.22 -5.05 4.51
CA LEU A 323 -9.03 -6.36 5.13
C LEU A 323 -10.33 -7.15 5.30
N ALA A 324 -11.50 -6.52 5.15
CA ALA A 324 -12.80 -7.17 5.28
C ALA A 324 -12.91 -8.45 4.44
N PRO A 325 -12.39 -8.54 3.20
CA PRO A 325 -12.35 -9.79 2.46
C PRO A 325 -11.59 -10.95 3.15
N ALA A 326 -10.60 -10.67 4.02
CA ALA A 326 -9.90 -11.66 4.84
C ALA A 326 -10.74 -12.13 6.03
N PHE A 327 -11.57 -11.24 6.60
CA PHE A 327 -12.37 -11.48 7.80
C PHE A 327 -13.79 -12.00 7.49
N ALA A 328 -14.34 -11.73 6.31
CA ALA A 328 -15.69 -12.10 5.91
C ALA A 328 -15.91 -13.62 5.81
N ALA A 329 -14.85 -14.42 5.71
CA ALA A 329 -14.94 -15.88 5.60
C ALA A 329 -14.90 -16.56 6.98
N LEU A 330 -15.94 -16.31 7.79
CA LEU A 330 -16.47 -17.17 8.84
C LEU A 330 -17.97 -16.85 8.99
N THR A 331 -18.78 -17.15 7.97
CA THR A 331 -20.07 -17.75 8.34
C THR A 331 -19.72 -19.03 9.08
N PRO A 332 -20.17 -19.23 10.34
CA PRO A 332 -20.02 -20.54 10.96
C PRO A 332 -20.60 -21.56 9.98
N ALA A 333 -19.86 -22.65 9.72
CA ALA A 333 -20.44 -23.79 9.05
C ALA A 333 -21.77 -24.09 9.75
N PRO A 334 -22.88 -24.32 9.02
CA PRO A 334 -24.13 -24.65 9.67
C PRO A 334 -23.86 -25.83 10.60
N VAL A 335 -24.13 -25.64 11.89
CA VAL A 335 -24.12 -26.70 12.89
C VAL A 335 -25.15 -27.71 12.41
N GLY A 336 -24.71 -28.73 11.68
CA GLY A 336 -25.65 -29.55 10.92
C GLY A 336 -25.07 -30.75 10.19
N GLY A 337 -23.85 -31.20 10.55
CA GLY A 337 -23.33 -32.50 10.11
C GLY A 337 -23.76 -33.64 11.04
N ALA A 338 -23.77 -33.39 12.35
CA ALA A 338 -24.13 -34.39 13.35
C ALA A 338 -25.64 -34.48 13.65
N ALA A 339 -26.42 -33.45 13.29
CA ALA A 339 -27.88 -33.45 13.47
C ALA A 339 -28.60 -34.26 12.37
N ARG A 340 -28.12 -34.21 11.11
CA ARG A 340 -28.73 -34.96 10.00
C ARG A 340 -28.51 -36.47 10.08
N LEU A 341 -27.46 -36.93 10.75
CA LEU A 341 -27.20 -38.37 10.93
C LEU A 341 -28.12 -39.01 12.00
N ARG A 342 -28.60 -38.21 12.97
CA ARG A 342 -29.56 -38.68 13.98
C ARG A 342 -30.99 -38.79 13.43
N GLU A 343 -31.37 -37.93 12.50
CA GLU A 343 -32.68 -38.01 11.82
C GLU A 343 -32.76 -39.17 10.82
N ALA A 344 -31.66 -39.48 10.13
CA ALA A 344 -31.61 -40.62 9.19
C ALA A 344 -31.59 -41.99 9.89
N MET A 345 -31.07 -42.09 11.12
CA MET A 345 -31.10 -43.34 11.90
C MET A 345 -32.38 -43.53 12.70
N GLY A 346 -33.12 -42.46 13.03
CA GLY A 346 -34.42 -42.54 13.69
C GLY A 346 -35.57 -42.99 12.78
N ALA A 347 -35.45 -42.79 11.46
CA ALA A 347 -36.48 -43.14 10.49
C ALA A 347 -36.43 -44.61 10.00
N LEU A 348 -35.46 -45.41 10.46
CA LEU A 348 -35.25 -46.80 10.04
C LEU A 348 -35.80 -47.85 11.01
N VAL A 349 -36.43 -47.43 12.12
CA VAL A 349 -37.05 -48.34 13.09
C VAL A 349 -38.45 -47.81 13.44
N GLY A 350 -39.47 -48.26 12.72
CA GLY A 350 -40.86 -47.97 13.09
C GLY A 350 -41.83 -47.97 11.91
N GLY A 351 -41.97 -49.10 11.22
CA GLY A 351 -43.04 -49.31 10.23
C GLY A 351 -44.34 -49.85 10.87
N ALA A 352 -45.44 -49.58 10.15
CA ALA A 352 -46.80 -50.14 10.23
C ALA A 352 -47.70 -49.60 11.36
N SER A 353 -48.99 -49.26 11.15
CA SER A 353 -49.93 -49.40 10.03
C SER A 353 -51.21 -48.58 10.36
N VAL A 354 -51.99 -48.09 9.39
CA VAL A 354 -53.43 -48.39 9.11
C VAL A 354 -54.08 -47.05 8.68
N ALA A 355 -55.04 -46.84 7.77
CA ALA A 355 -55.62 -47.54 6.62
C ALA A 355 -56.48 -46.52 5.81
N ARG A 356 -56.73 -46.86 4.53
CA ARG A 356 -57.87 -46.54 3.64
C ARG A 356 -58.28 -45.08 3.31
N ALA A 357 -58.37 -44.85 1.98
CA ALA A 357 -58.92 -43.70 1.23
C ALA A 357 -60.47 -43.79 1.07
N PRO A 358 -61.20 -43.04 0.18
CA PRO A 358 -60.82 -41.94 -0.74
C PRO A 358 -61.85 -40.78 -0.94
N SER A 359 -61.48 -39.79 -1.78
CA SER A 359 -62.23 -39.30 -2.98
C SER A 359 -62.64 -37.81 -3.09
N LYS A 360 -62.59 -37.36 -4.37
CA LYS A 360 -63.15 -36.16 -5.06
C LYS A 360 -62.30 -34.87 -4.98
N ALA A 361 -61.65 -34.38 -6.06
CA ALA A 361 -62.06 -33.98 -7.42
C ALA A 361 -62.59 -32.53 -7.51
N TYR A 362 -61.85 -31.66 -8.21
CA TYR A 362 -62.26 -30.53 -9.10
C TYR A 362 -60.93 -29.93 -9.65
N ALA A 363 -60.49 -30.21 -10.88
CA ALA A 363 -60.89 -29.62 -12.18
C ALA A 363 -60.87 -28.08 -12.19
N ALA A 364 -59.80 -27.48 -12.74
CA ALA A 364 -59.75 -26.79 -14.05
C ALA A 364 -60.25 -25.33 -13.97
N THR A 365 -59.46 -24.31 -14.31
CA THR A 365 -59.31 -23.73 -15.67
C THR A 365 -58.33 -22.53 -15.56
N ALA A 366 -57.31 -22.36 -16.43
CA ALA A 366 -57.30 -21.55 -17.67
C ALA A 366 -57.63 -20.05 -17.42
N ARG A 367 -57.01 -19.01 -18.00
CA ARG A 367 -56.14 -18.82 -19.18
C ARG A 367 -55.78 -17.31 -19.23
N MET A 368 -54.68 -17.00 -19.94
CA MET A 368 -54.42 -15.83 -20.81
C MET A 368 -54.40 -14.40 -20.21
N ASP A 369 -53.31 -13.63 -20.31
CA ASP A 369 -52.64 -13.03 -21.48
C ASP A 369 -53.26 -11.68 -21.92
N GLY A 370 -52.41 -10.69 -22.19
CA GLY A 370 -52.71 -9.62 -23.17
C GLY A 370 -53.05 -8.19 -22.72
N SER A 371 -52.01 -7.38 -22.53
CA SER A 371 -51.80 -6.05 -23.18
C SER A 371 -52.62 -4.79 -22.81
N ARG A 372 -51.93 -3.64 -23.01
CA ARG A 372 -52.40 -2.25 -23.18
C ARG A 372 -52.88 -1.59 -21.87
N ARG A 373 -52.35 -0.46 -21.40
CA ARG A 373 -51.67 0.72 -21.97
C ARG A 373 -50.73 1.30 -20.92
#